data_AF-A0A2V9SSH3-F1
#
_entry.id   AF-A0A2V9SSH3-F1
#
_cell.length_a   1.000
_cell.length_b   1.000
_cell.length_c   1.000
_cell.angle_alpha   90.00
_cell.angle_beta   90.00
_cell.angle_gamma   90.00
#
_symmetry.space_group_name_H-M   'P 1'
#
loop_
_entity.id
_entity.type
_entity.pdbx_description
1 polymer ?
#
loop_
_entity_poly.entity_id
_entity_poly.type
_entity_poly.pdbx_seq_one_letter_code
_entity_poly.pdbx_strand_id
1 'polypeptide(L)' 'MFEGLFQPMHLLVIFFIALLVFGPKKLPELGKGIGEGLRALKDGMKETPADPAKDSTKEVKS' A
#
# COMPACT_ATOMS: atom_id res chain seq x y z
N MET A 1 18.10 -18.94 12.27
CA MET A 1 17.24 -19.88 11.49
C MET A 1 16.13 -19.19 10.70
N PHE A 2 15.68 -17.97 11.07
CA PHE A 2 14.62 -17.24 10.35
C PHE A 2 15.13 -16.19 9.33
N GLU A 3 16.41 -15.82 9.38
CA GLU A 3 16.99 -14.78 8.50
C GLU A 3 17.05 -15.18 7.03
N GLY A 4 17.03 -16.49 6.71
CA GLY A 4 16.94 -16.97 5.32
C GLY A 4 15.58 -16.69 4.67
N LEU A 5 14.50 -16.62 5.47
CA LEU A 5 13.13 -16.42 4.98
C LEU A 5 12.90 -14.97 4.52
N PHE A 6 13.55 -14.02 5.20
CA PHE A 6 13.50 -12.60 4.86
C PHE A 6 14.50 -12.19 3.77
N GLN A 7 15.23 -13.15 3.18
CA GLN A 7 16.04 -12.83 2.02
C GLN A 7 15.14 -12.35 0.88
N PRO A 8 15.44 -11.17 0.28
CA PRO A 8 14.67 -10.61 -0.82
C PRO A 8 14.45 -11.61 -1.96
N MET A 9 15.42 -12.50 -2.18
CA MET A 9 15.36 -13.56 -3.17
C MET A 9 14.23 -14.57 -2.90
N HIS A 10 14.03 -15.01 -1.65
CA HIS A 10 12.95 -15.94 -1.31
C HIS A 10 11.58 -15.28 -1.46
N LEU A 11 11.45 -14.03 -1.00
CA LEU A 11 10.21 -13.28 -1.12
C LEU A 11 9.83 -13.08 -2.60
N LEU A 12 10.82 -12.81 -3.46
CA LEU A 12 10.62 -12.66 -4.90
C LEU A 12 10.18 -13.97 -5.57
N VAL A 13 10.74 -15.11 -5.18
CA VAL A 13 10.31 -16.44 -5.68
C VAL A 13 8.87 -16.72 -5.28
N ILE A 14 8.50 -16.50 -4.02
CA ILE A 14 7.13 -16.70 -3.53
C ILE A 14 6.17 -15.75 -4.26
N PHE A 15 6.57 -14.49 -4.43
CA PHE A 15 5.80 -13.51 -5.17
C PHE A 15 5.57 -13.93 -6.63
N PHE A 16 6.59 -14.49 -7.28
CA PHE A 16 6.49 -14.99 -8.65
C PHE A 16 5.52 -16.18 -8.77
N ILE A 17 5.56 -17.11 -7.81
CA ILE A 17 4.62 -18.24 -7.76
C ILE A 17 3.19 -17.73 -7.48
N ALA A 18 3.02 -16.80 -6.53
CA ALA A 18 1.74 -16.19 -6.25
C ALA A 18 1.18 -15.46 -7.48
N LEU A 19 2.04 -14.75 -8.23
CA LEU A 19 1.68 -14.12 -9.49
C LEU A 19 1.27 -15.11 -10.58
N LEU A 20 1.83 -16.32 -10.62
CA LEU A 20 1.42 -17.36 -11.56
C LEU A 20 0.04 -17.94 -11.20
N VAL A 21 -0.26 -18.10 -9.91
CA VAL A 21 -1.55 -18.64 -9.42
C VAL A 21 -2.66 -17.59 -9.49
N PHE A 22 -2.42 -16.38 -8.99
CA PHE A 22 -3.40 -15.29 -8.95
C PHE A 22 -3.41 -14.45 -10.22
N GLY A 23 -2.33 -14.45 -11.00
CA GLY A 23 -2.15 -13.61 -12.17
C GLY A 23 -1.61 -12.20 -11.83
N PRO A 24 -0.69 -11.62 -12.64
CA PRO A 24 -0.17 -10.28 -12.41
C PRO A 24 -1.22 -9.17 -12.53
N LYS A 25 -2.37 -9.45 -13.14
CA LYS A 25 -3.49 -8.51 -13.24
C LYS A 25 -4.31 -8.40 -11.96
N LYS A 26 -4.32 -9.44 -11.10
CA LYS A 26 -5.11 -9.43 -9.86
C LYS A 26 -4.43 -8.70 -8.71
N LEU A 27 -3.10 -8.68 -8.69
CA LEU A 27 -2.33 -7.91 -7.71
C LEU A 27 -2.63 -6.39 -7.70
N PRO A 28 -2.66 -5.68 -8.85
CA PRO A 28 -3.03 -4.26 -8.87
C PRO A 28 -4.52 -4.02 -8.63
N GLU A 29 -5.39 -4.97 -9.00
CA GLU A 29 -6.84 -4.89 -8.74
C GLU A 29 -7.14 -4.96 -7.23
N LEU A 30 -6.52 -5.92 -6.53
CA LEU A 30 -6.58 -6.03 -5.07
C LEU A 30 -5.90 -4.86 -4.37
N GLY A 31 -4.75 -4.41 -4.87
CA GLY A 31 -4.02 -3.26 -4.34
C GLY A 31 -4.80 -1.95 -4.43
N LYS A 32 -5.56 -1.73 -5.51
CA LYS A 32 -6.45 -0.57 -5.64
C LYS A 32 -7.57 -0.60 -4.61
N GLY A 33 -8.27 -1.73 -4.46
CA GLY A 33 -9.34 -1.87 -3.46
C GLY A 33 -8.86 -1.71 -2.02
N ILE A 34 -7.72 -2.33 -1.67
CA ILE A 34 -7.09 -2.16 -0.35
C ILE A 34 -6.60 -0.73 -0.17
N GLY A 35 -6.00 -0.12 -1.20
CA GLY A 35 -5.49 1.24 -1.17
C GLY A 35 -6.58 2.28 -0.94
N GLU A 36 -7.73 2.14 -1.59
CA GLU A 36 -8.91 2.97 -1.35
C GLU A 36 -9.46 2.79 0.06
N GLY A 37 -9.55 1.55 0.55
CA GLY A 37 -9.97 1.26 1.93
C GLY A 37 -9.00 1.84 2.98
N LEU A 38 -7.69 1.74 2.76
CA LEU A 38 -6.67 2.33 3.64
C LEU A 38 -6.67 3.86 3.57
N ARG A 39 -6.99 4.44 2.41
CA ARG A 39 -7.16 5.88 2.23
C ARG A 39 -8.36 6.37 3.04
N ALA A 40 -9.52 5.72 2.89
CA ALA A 40 -10.72 6.04 3.65
C ALA A 40 -10.53 5.85 5.15
N LEU A 41 -9.81 4.79 5.57
CA LEU A 41 -9.45 4.57 6.96
C LEU A 41 -8.52 5.67 7.49
N LYS A 42 -7.51 6.06 6.71
CA LYS A 42 -6.57 7.13 7.08
C LYS A 42 -7.27 8.49 7.17
N ASP A 43 -8.17 8.78 6.24
CA ASP A 43 -8.91 10.03 6.20
C ASP A 43 -9.89 10.09 7.37
N GLY A 44 -10.64 9.01 7.65
CA GLY A 44 -11.51 8.92 8.84
C GLY A 44 -10.75 8.93 10.17
N MET A 45 -9.52 8.39 10.23
CA MET A 45 -8.65 8.51 11.39
C MET A 45 -8.07 9.92 11.56
N LYS A 46 -7.93 10.71 10.49
CA LYS A 46 -7.48 12.10 10.53
C LYS A 46 -8.56 13.08 10.98
N GLU A 47 -9.84 12.69 10.89
CA GLU A 47 -10.98 13.50 11.35
C GLU A 47 -11.20 13.42 12.88
N THR A 48 -10.43 12.59 13.61
CA THR A 48 -10.31 12.73 15.07
C THR A 48 -9.48 13.97 15.40
N PRO A 49 -9.91 14.86 16.30
CA PRO A 49 -9.36 16.21 16.44
C PRO A 49 -8.01 16.16 17.18
N ALA A 50 -6.95 15.80 16.46
CA ALA A 50 -5.58 16.03 16.86
C ALA A 50 -4.71 16.17 15.61
N ASP A 51 -4.45 17.42 15.27
CA ASP A 51 -3.30 17.91 14.49
C ASP A 51 -3.50 18.16 12.97
N PRO A 52 -3.48 19.44 12.53
CA PRO A 52 -3.61 19.85 11.14
C PRO A 52 -2.27 19.67 10.41
N ALA A 53 -1.86 18.43 10.20
CA ALA A 53 -0.69 18.14 9.36
C ALA A 53 -1.13 17.66 7.96
N LYS A 54 -0.89 18.55 6.99
CA LYS A 54 -0.78 18.34 5.54
C LYS A 54 -2.03 18.63 4.70
N ASP A 55 -2.40 19.91 4.66
CA ASP A 55 -2.63 20.56 3.38
C ASP A 55 -1.30 21.24 2.97
N SER A 56 -0.56 20.58 2.09
CA SER A 56 0.65 21.12 1.48
C SER A 56 0.75 20.49 0.11
N THR A 57 -0.07 20.97 -0.82
CA THR A 57 0.24 21.12 -2.26
C THR A 57 -1.04 21.62 -2.94
N LYS A 58 -1.28 22.93 -2.91
CA LYS A 58 -1.97 23.72 -3.96
C LYS A 58 -2.14 25.13 -3.41
N GLU A 59 -1.19 26.01 -3.70
CA GLU A 59 -1.36 27.46 -3.93
C GLU A 59 0.01 28.13 -3.94
N VAL A 60 0.76 27.92 -5.04
CA VAL A 60 1.77 28.88 -5.51
C VAL A 60 1.55 29.04 -7.00
N LYS A 61 0.48 29.76 -7.35
CA LYS A 61 0.36 30.46 -8.63
C LYS A 61 -0.72 31.52 -8.51
N SER A 62 -0.31 32.73 -8.17
CA SER A 62 -0.89 34.01 -8.61
C SER A 62 0.00 35.15 -8.14
#